data_AF-A0A9D8JQ55-F1
#
_entry.id   AF-A0A9D8JQ55-F1
#
_cell.length_a   1.000
_cell.length_b   1.000
_cell.length_c   1.000
_cell.angle_alpha   90.00
_cell.angle_beta   90.00
_cell.angle_gamma   90.00
#
_symmetry.space_group_name_H-M   'P 1'
#
loop_
_entity.id
_entity.type
_entity.pdbx_description
1 polymer ?
#
loop_
_entity_poly.entity_id
_entity_poly.type
_entity_poly.pdbx_seq_one_letter_code
_entity_poly.pdbx_strand_id
1 'polypeptide(L)' 'MPAATGKRYMCERCGAEVIVTRGGDASLFCKHADGKKIELKLKS' A
#
# COMPACT_ATOMS: atom_id res chain seq x y z
N MET A 1 2.96 3.04 8.03
CA MET A 1 1.68 3.68 8.46
C MET A 1 0.62 2.60 8.66
N PRO A 2 -0.25 2.69 9.69
CA PRO A 2 -1.33 1.71 9.87
C PRO A 2 -2.28 1.72 8.67
N ALA A 3 -2.73 0.54 8.26
CA ALA A 3 -3.70 0.37 7.18
C ALA A 3 -5.08 0.84 7.65
N ALA A 4 -5.67 1.84 7.00
CA ALA A 4 -6.95 2.42 7.40
C ALA A 4 -8.08 2.01 6.44
N THR A 5 -9.18 1.46 6.97
CA THR A 5 -10.35 1.05 6.17
C THR A 5 -10.88 2.20 5.31
N GLY A 6 -11.24 1.89 4.06
CA GLY A 6 -11.77 2.83 3.08
C GLY A 6 -10.71 3.74 2.44
N LYS A 7 -9.46 3.71 2.90
CA LYS A 7 -8.36 4.46 2.28
C LYS A 7 -7.78 3.71 1.10
N ARG A 8 -7.42 4.48 0.07
CA ARG A 8 -6.74 4.01 -1.14
C ARG A 8 -5.24 4.26 -1.02
N TYR A 9 -4.45 3.28 -1.41
CA TYR A 9 -3.01 3.37 -1.42
C TYR A 9 -2.47 3.05 -2.80
N MET A 10 -1.37 3.70 -3.16
CA MET A 10 -0.74 3.57 -4.48
C MET A 10 0.73 3.23 -4.34
N CYS A 11 1.20 2.32 -5.18
CA CYS A 11 2.62 2.08 -5.40
C CYS A 11 3.12 3.04 -6.49
N GLU A 12 3.97 3.98 -6.14
CA GLU A 12 4.55 4.94 -7.11
C GLU A 12 5.47 4.28 -8.15
N ARG A 13 5.88 3.03 -7.91
CA ARG A 13 6.86 2.34 -8.76
C ARG A 13 6.22 1.44 -9.83
N CYS A 14 5.13 0.74 -9.50
CA CYS A 14 4.42 -0.11 -10.47
C CYS A 14 3.03 0.43 -10.86
N GLY A 15 2.55 1.48 -10.19
CA GLY A 15 1.22 2.04 -10.43
C GLY A 15 0.08 1.23 -9.83
N ALA A 16 0.36 0.16 -9.08
CA ALA A 16 -0.70 -0.63 -8.43
C ALA A 16 -1.47 0.21 -7.41
N GLU A 17 -2.80 0.08 -7.45
CA GLU A 17 -3.72 0.75 -6.54
C GLU A 17 -4.52 -0.29 -5.74
N VAL A 18 -4.63 -0.08 -4.43
CA VAL A 18 -5.37 -0.96 -3.53
C VAL A 18 -6.25 -0.14 -2.59
N ILE A 19 -7.39 -0.71 -2.20
CA ILE A 19 -8.26 -0.15 -1.16
C ILE A 19 -8.26 -1.07 0.05
N VAL A 20 -8.09 -0.51 1.24
CA VAL A 20 -8.15 -1.28 2.48
C VAL A 20 -9.62 -1.49 2.84
N THR A 21 -10.09 -2.74 2.80
CA THR A 21 -11.46 -3.11 3.22
C THR A 21 -11.53 -3.47 4.70
N ARG A 22 -10.39 -3.77 5.32
CA ARG A 22 -10.23 -4.00 6.76
C ARG A 22 -8.89 -3.45 7.24
N GLY A 23 -8.95 -2.44 8.09
CA GLY A 23 -7.76 -1.81 8.67
C GLY A 23 -7.09 -2.64 9.76
N GLY A 24 -5.89 -2.19 10.13
CA GLY A 24 -5.06 -2.77 11.19
C GLY A 24 -3.73 -2.05 11.33
N ASP A 25 -2.94 -2.43 12.33
CA ASP A 25 -1.70 -1.73 12.70
C ASP A 25 -0.51 -2.03 11.78
N ALA A 26 -0.67 -2.95 10.83
CA ALA A 26 0.37 -3.33 9.88
C ALA A 26 0.58 -2.27 8.78
N SER A 27 1.85 -2.09 8.37
CA SER A 27 2.21 -1.33 7.17
C SER A 27 1.92 -2.12 5.88
N LEU A 28 1.53 -1.41 4.83
CA LEU A 28 1.27 -1.96 3.51
C LEU A 28 2.52 -1.87 2.63
N PHE A 29 2.93 -2.99 2.03
CA PHE A 29 4.09 -3.05 1.14
C PHE A 29 3.73 -3.68 -0.21
N CYS A 30 4.28 -3.12 -1.30
CA CYS A 30 4.27 -3.76 -2.61
C CYS A 30 5.63 -4.45 -2.83
N LYS A 31 5.59 -5.73 -3.23
CA LYS A 31 6.79 -6.51 -3.57
C LYS A 31 6.95 -6.53 -5.08
N HIS A 32 8.09 -6.06 -5.57
CA HIS A 32 8.41 -6.07 -7.00
C HIS A 32 9.24 -7.28 -7.41
N ALA A 33 9.33 -7.53 -8.72
CA ALA A 33 10.11 -8.62 -9.32
C ALA A 33 11.62 -8.53 -8.99
N ASP A 34 12.13 -7.32 -8.76
CA ASP A 34 13.51 -7.07 -8.33
C ASP A 34 13.74 -7.30 -6.81
N GLY A 35 12.77 -7.90 -6.11
CA GLY A 35 12.88 -8.27 -4.70
C GLY A 35 12.74 -7.11 -3.71
N LYS A 36 12.71 -5.86 -4.18
CA LYS A 36 12.53 -4.68 -3.34
C LYS A 36 11.09 -4.59 -2.83
N LYS A 37 10.95 -4.32 -1.53
CA LYS A 37 9.70 -3.92 -0.90
C LYS A 37 9.61 -2.41 -0.91
N ILE A 38 8.48 -1.86 -1.34
CA ILE A 38 8.20 -0.44 -1.28
C ILE A 38 6.95 -0.22 -0.43
N GLU A 39 6.98 0.75 0.47
CA GLU A 39 5.79 1.07 1.28
C GLU A 39 4.76 1.76 0.39
N LEU A 40 3.51 1.31 0.48
CA LEU A 40 2.38 1.88 -0.24
C LEU A 40 1.99 3.20 0.40
N LYS A 41 1.91 4.27 -0.41
CA LYS A 41 1.56 5.61 0.08
C LYS A 41 0.07 5.86 -0.01
N LEU A 42 -0.46 6.62 0.94
CA LEU A 42 -1.85 7.07 0.90
C LEU A 42 -2.06 7.94 -0.34
N LYS A 43 -3.07 7.59 -1.15
CA LYS A 43 -3.51 8.43 -2.25
C LYS A 43 -4.46 9.49 -1.66
N SER A 44 -3.93 10.70 -1.47
CA SER A 44 -4.67 11.89 -1.04
C SER A 44 -5.69 12.35 -2.08
#